data_AF-A0A9X2HL20-F1
#
_entry.id   AF-A0A9X2HL20-F1
#
_cell.length_a   1.000
_cell.length_b   1.000
_cell.length_c   1.000
_cell.angle_alpha   90.00
_cell.angle_beta   90.00
_cell.angle_gamma   90.00
#
_symmetry.space_group_name_H-M   'P 1'
#
loop_
_entity.id
_entity.type
_entity.pdbx_description
1 polymer ?
#
loop_
_entity_poly.entity_id
_entity_poly.type
_entity_poly.pdbx_seq_one_letter_code
_entity_poly.pdbx_strand_id
1 'polypeptide(L)'
;MLTSLLAIALQAAAVPAAPKPSDPLPADWIEIPADELLVMTLAGKGAGERRVVIRLAARYTPVHVANIRKLATARWWDGETIYRVHDNYVVQWGDASEKKALPDGVIAQPPAEYDWPRYDAVTRLMRTDPYSTAAGHSADGWPVATNGTVAWLPHCYGMVGVARDLAPSTGSGGDLYAVIGHAPRHLDRNIAIVGRVLEGIEHLSSLPRGTEGGLGLYKEASQRVPIVSVRLASDLPEAERPRFEYRAADNARFAAWVKSRENREPPFFELPAGGADICNVMPPVRRAP
;
A
#
# COMPACT_ATOMS: atom_id res chain seq x y z
N MET A 1 38.19 -14.35 -54.22
CA MET A 1 37.25 -13.25 -53.86
C MET A 1 35.94 -13.89 -53.42
N LEU A 2 35.69 -14.00 -52.12
CA LEU A 2 34.41 -14.43 -51.57
C LEU A 2 33.75 -13.21 -50.95
N THR A 3 32.64 -12.77 -51.55
CA THR A 3 31.82 -11.66 -51.11
C THR A 3 30.87 -12.16 -50.02
N SER A 4 31.07 -11.72 -48.77
CA SER A 4 30.09 -11.91 -47.69
C SER A 4 28.90 -10.98 -47.92
N LEU A 5 27.72 -11.56 -48.15
CA LEU A 5 26.44 -10.85 -48.10
C LEU A 5 25.99 -10.72 -46.65
N LEU A 6 26.00 -9.49 -46.14
CA LEU A 6 25.43 -9.12 -44.85
C LEU A 6 23.91 -9.00 -45.00
N ALA A 7 23.14 -9.92 -44.41
CA ALA A 7 21.69 -9.83 -44.38
C ALA A 7 21.25 -8.81 -43.31
N ILE A 8 20.69 -7.68 -43.73
CA ILE A 8 20.07 -6.69 -42.85
C ILE A 8 18.66 -7.19 -42.51
N ALA A 9 18.45 -7.61 -41.27
CA ALA A 9 17.12 -7.92 -40.77
C ALA A 9 16.37 -6.61 -40.48
N LEU A 10 15.34 -6.30 -41.28
CA LEU A 10 14.37 -5.25 -40.94
C LEU A 10 13.56 -5.72 -39.72
N GLN A 11 13.80 -5.12 -38.55
CA GLN A 11 12.87 -5.19 -37.43
C GLN A 11 11.65 -4.33 -37.77
N ALA A 12 10.53 -4.98 -38.06
CA ALA A 12 9.25 -4.30 -38.22
C ALA A 12 8.90 -3.59 -36.90
N ALA A 13 8.72 -2.26 -36.95
CA ALA A 13 8.25 -1.50 -35.81
C ALA A 13 6.83 -1.98 -35.45
N ALA A 14 6.63 -2.42 -34.21
CA ALA A 14 5.32 -2.81 -33.73
C ALA A 14 4.36 -1.61 -33.82
N VAL A 15 3.23 -1.80 -34.50
CA VAL A 15 2.18 -0.78 -34.57
C VAL A 15 1.63 -0.58 -33.14
N PRO A 16 1.59 0.65 -32.61
CA PRO A 16 1.04 0.88 -31.29
C PRO A 16 -0.43 0.45 -31.27
N ALA A 17 -0.81 -0.29 -30.23
CA ALA A 17 -2.19 -0.74 -30.06
C ALA A 17 -3.14 0.46 -29.97
N ALA A 18 -4.36 0.30 -30.51
CA ALA A 18 -5.39 1.32 -30.39
C ALA A 18 -5.76 1.59 -28.92
N PRO A 19 -6.07 2.84 -28.54
CA PRO A 19 -6.41 3.17 -27.17
C PRO A 19 -7.71 2.48 -26.74
N LYS A 20 -7.72 1.92 -25.54
CA LYS A 20 -8.86 1.25 -24.91
C LYS A 20 -9.69 2.26 -24.11
N PRO A 21 -10.99 2.01 -23.89
CA PRO A 21 -11.81 2.82 -23.00
C PRO A 21 -11.27 2.94 -21.56
N SER A 22 -10.47 1.95 -21.12
CA SER A 22 -9.84 1.92 -19.81
C SER A 22 -8.49 2.64 -19.73
N ASP A 23 -7.94 3.09 -20.86
CA ASP A 23 -6.64 3.78 -20.89
C ASP A 23 -6.77 5.15 -20.22
N PRO A 24 -5.83 5.51 -19.31
CA PRO A 24 -5.87 6.79 -18.63
C PRO A 24 -5.43 7.93 -19.55
N LEU A 25 -6.04 9.11 -19.36
CA LEU A 25 -5.54 10.38 -19.90
C LEU A 25 -4.55 11.03 -18.92
N PRO A 26 -3.69 11.97 -19.37
CA PRO A 26 -2.81 12.72 -18.47
C PRO A 26 -3.57 13.37 -17.30
N ALA A 27 -4.75 13.95 -17.55
CA ALA A 27 -5.59 14.58 -16.53
C ALA A 27 -6.23 13.59 -15.54
N ASP A 28 -6.17 12.28 -15.79
CA ASP A 28 -6.62 11.27 -14.82
C ASP A 28 -5.61 11.06 -13.70
N TRP A 29 -4.39 11.56 -13.85
CA TRP A 29 -3.33 11.40 -12.86
C TRP A 29 -3.23 12.66 -12.00
N ILE A 30 -3.42 12.49 -10.71
CA ILE A 30 -3.44 13.58 -9.74
C ILE A 30 -2.26 13.39 -8.80
N GLU A 31 -1.47 14.44 -8.64
CA GLU A 31 -0.31 14.45 -7.75
C GLU A 31 -0.73 14.19 -6.29
N ILE A 32 0.03 13.31 -5.63
CA ILE A 32 -0.11 13.05 -4.20
C ILE A 32 0.74 14.08 -3.44
N PRO A 33 0.15 14.84 -2.50
CA PRO A 33 0.91 15.79 -1.69
C PRO A 33 2.10 15.15 -0.95
N ALA A 34 3.21 15.87 -0.86
CA ALA A 34 4.43 15.34 -0.25
C ALA A 34 4.27 15.03 1.25
N ASP A 35 3.36 15.71 1.95
CA ASP A 35 3.02 15.48 3.35
C ASP A 35 1.99 14.34 3.55
N GLU A 36 1.52 13.72 2.46
CA GLU A 36 0.82 12.43 2.45
C GLU A 36 1.77 11.26 2.19
N LEU A 37 3.04 11.50 1.85
CA LEU A 37 4.01 10.44 1.53
C LEU A 37 4.98 10.21 2.69
N LEU A 38 5.02 8.98 3.18
CA LEU A 38 6.00 8.50 4.15
C LEU A 38 7.06 7.65 3.40
N VAL A 39 8.32 8.02 3.54
CA VAL A 39 9.47 7.37 2.92
C VAL A 39 10.23 6.62 4.00
N MET A 40 10.25 5.29 3.91
CA MET A 40 11.06 4.43 4.76
C MET A 40 12.29 3.94 3.98
N THR A 41 13.46 4.15 4.55
CA THR A 41 14.75 3.67 4.03
C THR A 41 15.24 2.52 4.89
N LEU A 42 15.42 1.36 4.27
CA LEU A 42 15.92 0.15 4.91
C LEU A 42 17.39 -0.05 4.55
N ALA A 43 18.17 -0.56 5.52
CA ALA A 43 19.54 -0.94 5.27
C ALA A 43 19.63 -2.04 4.20
N GLY A 44 20.56 -1.92 3.26
CA GLY A 44 20.81 -2.91 2.21
C GLY A 44 21.67 -4.08 2.67
N LYS A 45 21.43 -5.27 2.14
CA LYS A 45 22.44 -6.34 2.12
C LYS A 45 23.17 -6.28 0.77
N GLY A 46 24.29 -5.55 0.70
CA GLY A 46 25.18 -5.52 -0.47
C GLY A 46 24.70 -4.75 -1.72
N ALA A 47 23.43 -4.33 -1.80
CA ALA A 47 22.84 -3.67 -2.97
C ALA A 47 22.52 -2.16 -2.77
N GLY A 48 23.03 -1.55 -1.70
CA GLY A 48 22.65 -0.19 -1.30
C GLY A 48 21.32 -0.12 -0.56
N GLU A 49 20.97 1.08 -0.11
CA GLU A 49 19.73 1.34 0.63
C GLU A 49 18.48 1.01 -0.22
N ARG A 50 17.44 0.53 0.45
CA ARG A 50 16.16 0.15 -0.19
C ARG A 50 15.06 1.08 0.30
N ARG A 51 14.27 1.66 -0.60
CA ARG A 51 13.23 2.64 -0.26
C ARG A 51 11.84 2.03 -0.41
N VAL A 52 10.99 2.28 0.58
CA VAL A 52 9.56 1.98 0.55
C VAL A 52 8.82 3.31 0.67
N VAL A 53 7.87 3.57 -0.23
CA VAL A 53 7.06 4.78 -0.21
C VAL A 53 5.61 4.42 0.10
N ILE A 54 5.05 5.05 1.12
CA ILE A 54 3.71 4.79 1.64
C ILE A 54 2.88 6.07 1.50
N ARG A 55 1.69 5.99 0.91
CA ARG A 55 0.68 7.05 1.00
C ARG A 55 -0.10 6.89 2.29
N LEU A 56 -0.23 7.97 3.06
CA LEU A 56 -0.97 8.03 4.31
C LEU A 56 -2.47 8.27 4.05
N ALA A 57 -3.33 7.57 4.78
CA ALA A 57 -4.78 7.60 4.65
C ALA A 57 -5.42 8.65 5.59
N ALA A 58 -4.92 9.89 5.56
CA ALA A 58 -5.28 10.93 6.54
C ALA A 58 -6.78 11.21 6.66
N ARG A 59 -7.53 11.06 5.55
CA ARG A 59 -9.00 11.22 5.56
C ARG A 59 -9.71 10.17 6.41
N TYR A 60 -9.17 8.96 6.48
CA TYR A 60 -9.82 7.80 7.07
C TYR A 60 -9.33 7.52 8.50
N THR A 61 -8.07 7.80 8.78
CA THR A 61 -7.46 7.64 10.11
C THR A 61 -6.70 8.90 10.53
N PRO A 62 -7.39 10.04 10.70
CA PRO A 62 -6.73 11.33 10.94
C PRO A 62 -5.89 11.37 12.21
N VAL A 63 -6.32 10.75 13.31
CA VAL A 63 -5.58 10.76 14.58
C VAL A 63 -4.33 9.89 14.49
N HIS A 64 -4.43 8.67 13.94
CA HIS A 64 -3.25 7.83 13.74
C HIS A 64 -2.26 8.44 12.75
N VAL A 65 -2.73 9.04 11.65
CA VAL A 65 -1.84 9.72 10.70
C VAL A 65 -1.17 10.95 11.33
N ALA A 66 -1.87 11.70 12.18
CA ALA A 66 -1.26 12.78 12.95
C ALA A 66 -0.17 12.27 13.90
N ASN A 67 -0.35 11.12 14.55
CA ASN A 67 0.69 10.46 15.34
C ASN A 67 1.89 10.05 14.47
N ILE A 68 1.64 9.42 13.31
CA ILE A 68 2.69 8.98 12.37
C ILE A 68 3.53 10.16 11.91
N ARG A 69 2.91 11.32 11.61
CA ARG A 69 3.63 12.55 11.27
C ARG A 69 4.55 13.00 12.41
N LYS A 70 4.06 13.03 13.65
CA LYS A 70 4.88 13.37 14.84
C LYS A 70 6.04 12.39 15.04
N LEU A 71 5.80 11.09 14.89
CA LEU A 71 6.82 10.05 14.97
C LEU A 71 7.90 10.22 13.89
N ALA A 72 7.50 10.54 12.65
CA ALA A 72 8.43 10.81 11.55
C ALA A 72 9.27 12.06 11.81
N THR A 73 8.64 13.17 12.24
CA THR A 73 9.33 14.42 12.60
C THR A 73 10.31 14.21 13.75
N ALA A 74 9.94 13.43 14.76
CA ALA A 74 10.79 13.05 15.88
C ALA A 74 11.87 12.00 15.52
N ARG A 75 11.91 11.52 14.27
CA ARG A 75 12.82 10.48 13.80
C ARG A 75 12.74 9.20 14.63
N TRP A 76 11.55 8.90 15.14
CA TRP A 76 11.35 7.84 16.12
C TRP A 76 11.68 6.44 15.58
N TRP A 77 11.55 6.20 14.28
CA TRP A 77 11.90 4.92 13.66
C TRP A 77 13.38 4.77 13.28
N ASP A 78 14.21 5.81 13.46
CA ASP A 78 15.64 5.70 13.13
C ASP A 78 16.31 4.70 14.07
N GLY A 79 16.97 3.69 13.49
CA GLY A 79 17.59 2.59 14.22
C GLY A 79 16.62 1.50 14.66
N GLU A 80 15.30 1.67 14.43
CA GLU A 80 14.33 0.60 14.64
C GLU A 80 14.44 -0.47 13.56
N THR A 81 13.58 -1.50 13.65
CA THR A 81 13.72 -2.65 12.77
C THR A 81 12.38 -3.16 12.25
N ILE A 82 12.46 -3.83 11.11
CA ILE A 82 11.48 -4.87 10.78
C ILE A 82 11.84 -6.10 11.63
N TYR A 83 11.00 -6.40 12.61
CA TYR A 83 11.24 -7.45 13.59
C TYR A 83 10.33 -8.66 13.43
N ARG A 84 9.32 -8.58 12.56
CA ARG A 84 8.32 -9.63 12.36
C ARG A 84 7.93 -9.73 10.89
N VAL A 85 8.00 -10.94 10.34
CA VAL A 85 7.55 -11.31 8.99
C VAL A 85 6.76 -12.61 9.11
N HIS A 86 5.44 -12.51 9.03
CA HIS A 86 4.55 -13.66 9.03
C HIS A 86 4.19 -14.05 7.59
N ASP A 87 4.41 -15.31 7.26
CA ASP A 87 4.16 -15.82 5.91
C ASP A 87 2.68 -15.62 5.52
N ASN A 88 2.46 -15.21 4.26
CA ASN A 88 1.14 -14.99 3.68
C ASN A 88 0.21 -14.09 4.54
N TYR A 89 0.76 -13.17 5.33
CA TYR A 89 0.01 -12.32 6.24
C TYR A 89 0.58 -10.90 6.24
N VAL A 90 1.47 -10.59 7.18
CA VAL A 90 2.01 -9.23 7.36
C VAL A 90 3.50 -9.22 7.66
N VAL A 91 4.15 -8.13 7.29
CA VAL A 91 5.46 -7.70 7.78
C VAL A 91 5.28 -6.49 8.67
N GLN A 92 5.89 -6.52 9.85
CA GLN A 92 5.69 -5.53 10.90
C GLN A 92 7.02 -4.95 11.37
N TRP A 93 7.00 -3.65 11.65
CA TRP A 93 8.14 -2.84 12.05
C TRP A 93 7.75 -1.82 13.12
N GLY A 94 8.77 -1.31 13.81
CA GLY A 94 8.60 -0.45 14.98
C GLY A 94 9.61 -0.83 16.05
N ASP A 95 9.27 -0.58 17.31
CA ASP A 95 10.14 -0.89 18.43
C ASP A 95 9.97 -2.34 18.88
N ALA A 96 10.92 -3.17 18.46
CA ALA A 96 10.97 -4.59 18.81
C ALA A 96 11.13 -4.85 20.32
N SER A 97 11.45 -3.83 21.13
CA SER A 97 11.58 -3.93 22.58
C SER A 97 10.32 -3.53 23.35
N GLU A 98 9.38 -2.85 22.69
CA GLU A 98 8.14 -2.28 23.26
C GLU A 98 8.37 -1.30 24.43
N LYS A 99 9.54 -0.66 24.49
CA LYS A 99 9.97 0.19 25.62
C LYS A 99 10.34 1.62 25.21
N LYS A 100 10.51 1.88 23.92
CA LYS A 100 10.91 3.18 23.41
C LYS A 100 9.80 4.19 23.68
N ALA A 101 10.14 5.23 24.42
CA ALA A 101 9.20 6.28 24.77
C ALA A 101 8.62 6.94 23.51
N LEU A 102 7.31 7.18 23.51
CA LEU A 102 6.66 7.93 22.47
C LEU A 102 7.05 9.41 22.57
N PRO A 103 7.27 10.12 21.45
CA PRO A 103 7.52 11.56 21.46
C PRO A 103 6.34 12.36 22.04
N ASP A 104 6.64 13.57 22.51
CA ASP A 104 5.62 14.49 23.02
C ASP A 104 4.49 14.73 22.00
N GLY A 105 3.26 14.73 22.51
CA GLY A 105 2.06 14.95 21.71
C GLY A 105 1.59 13.75 20.90
N VAL A 106 2.31 12.62 20.86
CA VAL A 106 1.77 11.37 20.32
C VAL A 106 0.72 10.82 21.29
N ILE A 107 -0.46 10.51 20.77
CA ILE A 107 -1.54 9.93 21.56
C ILE A 107 -1.30 8.43 21.66
N ALA A 108 -0.98 7.92 22.85
CA ALA A 108 -0.64 6.50 23.03
C ALA A 108 -1.81 5.54 22.72
N GLN A 109 -3.04 5.99 22.98
CA GLN A 109 -4.28 5.24 22.75
C GLN A 109 -5.27 6.15 21.98
N PRO A 110 -5.07 6.34 20.66
CA PRO A 110 -5.99 7.14 19.85
C PRO A 110 -7.38 6.49 19.76
N PRO A 111 -8.42 7.21 19.31
CA PRO A 111 -9.72 6.59 19.04
C PRO A 111 -9.61 5.42 18.06
N ALA A 112 -10.55 4.47 18.13
CA ALA A 112 -10.65 3.40 17.16
C ALA A 112 -11.09 3.96 15.80
N GLU A 113 -10.14 4.17 14.89
CA GLU A 113 -10.37 4.65 13.51
C GLU A 113 -10.50 3.46 12.55
N TYR A 114 -11.41 2.53 12.86
CA TYR A 114 -11.54 1.26 12.13
C TYR A 114 -12.62 1.29 11.05
N ASP A 115 -13.63 2.14 11.21
CA ASP A 115 -14.71 2.38 10.25
C ASP A 115 -15.29 3.80 10.41
N TRP A 116 -16.12 4.21 9.45
CA TRP A 116 -16.81 5.50 9.45
C TRP A 116 -18.22 5.38 8.82
N PRO A 117 -19.18 6.29 9.11
CA PRO A 117 -20.57 6.10 8.69
C PRO A 117 -20.83 6.19 7.17
N ARG A 118 -20.00 6.92 6.42
CA ARG A 118 -20.28 7.26 5.02
C ARG A 118 -19.52 6.35 4.05
N TYR A 119 -20.24 5.55 3.25
CA TYR A 119 -19.66 4.91 2.08
C TYR A 119 -19.46 5.91 0.93
N ASP A 120 -18.21 6.19 0.56
CA ASP A 120 -17.80 7.26 -0.37
C ASP A 120 -17.24 6.74 -1.70
N ALA A 121 -17.41 5.46 -2.03
CA ALA A 121 -16.97 4.92 -3.31
C ALA A 121 -17.76 5.52 -4.49
N VAL A 122 -17.03 6.02 -5.49
CA VAL A 122 -17.57 6.61 -6.72
C VAL A 122 -17.61 5.61 -7.88
N THR A 123 -16.72 4.62 -7.87
CA THR A 123 -16.73 3.48 -8.79
C THR A 123 -16.88 2.21 -7.98
N ARG A 124 -17.91 1.41 -8.25
CA ARG A 124 -18.21 0.17 -7.51
C ARG A 124 -17.82 -1.06 -8.32
N LEU A 125 -17.54 -2.15 -7.59
CA LEU A 125 -17.47 -3.47 -8.18
C LEU A 125 -18.88 -3.99 -8.49
N MET A 126 -18.98 -4.90 -9.46
CA MET A 126 -20.20 -5.55 -9.92
C MET A 126 -20.77 -6.52 -8.89
N ARG A 127 -19.91 -7.18 -8.12
CA ARG A 127 -20.26 -8.22 -7.16
C ARG A 127 -19.83 -7.86 -5.76
N THR A 128 -20.58 -8.37 -4.79
CA THR A 128 -20.23 -8.34 -3.37
C THR A 128 -19.24 -9.45 -3.06
N ASP A 129 -18.54 -9.34 -1.93
CA ASP A 129 -17.68 -10.38 -1.39
C ASP A 129 -18.21 -10.88 -0.03
N PRO A 130 -17.68 -11.97 0.54
CA PRO A 130 -18.14 -12.47 1.85
C PRO A 130 -17.91 -11.51 3.02
N TYR A 131 -17.10 -10.47 2.85
CA TYR A 131 -16.73 -9.51 3.90
C TYR A 131 -17.56 -8.22 3.85
N SER A 132 -18.26 -7.95 2.75
CA SER A 132 -18.92 -6.66 2.51
C SER A 132 -20.15 -6.76 1.63
N THR A 133 -21.14 -5.90 1.91
CA THR A 133 -22.36 -5.76 1.09
C THR A 133 -22.13 -4.93 -0.17
N ALA A 134 -21.05 -4.16 -0.22
CA ALA A 134 -20.56 -3.48 -1.41
C ALA A 134 -19.09 -3.09 -1.21
N ALA A 135 -18.34 -3.04 -2.31
CA ALA A 135 -16.99 -2.52 -2.34
C ALA A 135 -16.74 -1.71 -3.63
N GLY A 136 -15.76 -0.82 -3.58
CA GLY A 136 -15.45 0.09 -4.67
C GLY A 136 -14.26 0.98 -4.34
N HIS A 137 -14.13 2.07 -5.07
CA HIS A 137 -13.04 3.02 -4.95
C HIS A 137 -13.56 4.42 -4.69
N SER A 138 -12.96 5.11 -3.72
CA SER A 138 -13.17 6.55 -3.53
C SER A 138 -12.63 7.34 -4.72
N ALA A 139 -13.02 8.62 -4.86
CA ALA A 139 -12.59 9.47 -5.99
C ALA A 139 -11.05 9.58 -6.12
N ASP A 140 -10.34 9.55 -5.00
CA ASP A 140 -8.89 9.58 -4.90
C ASP A 140 -8.20 8.21 -4.88
N GLY A 141 -8.92 7.16 -5.27
CA GLY A 141 -8.35 5.84 -5.55
C GLY A 141 -8.02 4.98 -4.33
N TRP A 142 -8.75 5.12 -3.22
CA TRP A 142 -8.68 4.18 -2.10
C TRP A 142 -9.71 3.05 -2.28
N PRO A 143 -9.36 1.78 -2.02
CA PRO A 143 -10.37 0.74 -1.90
C PRO A 143 -11.22 0.99 -0.66
N VAL A 144 -12.53 0.90 -0.79
CA VAL A 144 -13.48 1.09 0.32
C VAL A 144 -14.51 -0.02 0.27
N ALA A 145 -14.83 -0.59 1.43
CA ALA A 145 -15.86 -1.60 1.61
C ALA A 145 -16.94 -1.11 2.60
N THR A 146 -18.14 -1.67 2.53
CA THR A 146 -19.24 -1.33 3.44
C THR A 146 -20.15 -2.53 3.74
N ASN A 147 -20.76 -2.53 4.92
CA ASN A 147 -21.83 -3.45 5.33
C ASN A 147 -23.24 -2.84 5.23
N GLY A 148 -23.36 -1.64 4.64
CA GLY A 148 -24.59 -0.87 4.55
C GLY A 148 -24.82 0.11 5.71
N THR A 149 -24.09 -0.04 6.82
CA THR A 149 -24.18 0.85 7.99
C THR A 149 -22.92 1.71 8.15
N VAL A 150 -21.75 1.11 7.97
CA VAL A 150 -20.44 1.77 8.05
C VAL A 150 -19.58 1.36 6.86
N ALA A 151 -18.54 2.14 6.60
CA ALA A 151 -17.52 1.90 5.59
C ALA A 151 -16.13 1.83 6.21
N TRP A 152 -15.21 1.12 5.57
CA TRP A 152 -13.84 0.93 6.05
C TRP A 152 -12.87 0.73 4.88
N LEU A 153 -11.58 0.88 5.16
CA LEU A 153 -10.51 0.46 4.25
C LEU A 153 -10.24 -1.04 4.45
N PRO A 154 -10.31 -1.87 3.39
CA PRO A 154 -10.04 -3.30 3.49
C PRO A 154 -8.53 -3.59 3.61
N HIS A 155 -8.17 -4.66 4.34
CA HIS A 155 -6.80 -5.14 4.49
C HIS A 155 -6.28 -5.86 3.23
N CYS A 156 -6.17 -5.13 2.12
CA CYS A 156 -5.61 -5.64 0.87
C CYS A 156 -4.08 -5.70 0.90
N TYR A 157 -3.48 -6.44 -0.04
CA TYR A 157 -2.02 -6.48 -0.21
C TYR A 157 -1.42 -5.07 -0.33
N GLY A 158 -0.34 -4.81 0.40
CA GLY A 158 0.34 -3.52 0.45
C GLY A 158 -0.37 -2.44 1.28
N MET A 159 -1.56 -2.71 1.84
CA MET A 159 -2.18 -1.80 2.81
C MET A 159 -1.39 -1.83 4.12
N VAL A 160 -1.25 -0.66 4.75
CA VAL A 160 -0.47 -0.44 5.97
C VAL A 160 -1.42 -0.21 7.14
N GLY A 161 -1.31 -1.04 8.17
CA GLY A 161 -2.10 -0.93 9.39
C GLY A 161 -1.25 -0.67 10.63
N VAL A 162 -1.93 -0.35 11.73
CA VAL A 162 -1.31 -0.09 13.04
C VAL A 162 -1.31 -1.37 13.87
N ALA A 163 -0.13 -1.80 14.30
CA ALA A 163 -0.04 -2.89 15.26
C ALA A 163 -0.52 -2.41 16.64
N ARG A 164 -1.15 -3.32 17.39
CA ARG A 164 -1.64 -3.05 18.73
C ARG A 164 -1.70 -4.32 19.57
N ASP A 165 -1.72 -4.12 20.88
CA ASP A 165 -2.08 -5.15 21.85
C ASP A 165 -3.54 -5.58 21.72
N LEU A 166 -3.95 -6.50 22.61
CA LEU A 166 -5.34 -6.88 22.77
C LEU A 166 -6.24 -5.66 22.99
N ALA A 167 -7.47 -5.76 22.48
CA ALA A 167 -8.49 -4.76 22.73
C ALA A 167 -8.67 -4.57 24.25
N PRO A 168 -8.86 -3.33 24.73
CA PRO A 168 -9.26 -2.15 23.98
C PRO A 168 -8.11 -1.28 23.43
N SER A 169 -6.86 -1.77 23.41
CA SER A 169 -5.76 -1.03 22.79
C SER A 169 -6.10 -0.70 21.33
N THR A 170 -5.67 0.47 20.85
CA THR A 170 -5.84 0.90 19.45
C THR A 170 -4.49 1.05 18.73
N GLY A 171 -3.39 1.09 19.50
CA GLY A 171 -2.03 1.27 19.00
C GLY A 171 -1.74 2.75 18.69
N SER A 172 -0.57 3.23 19.11
CA SER A 172 -0.19 4.63 18.92
C SER A 172 0.14 4.99 17.47
N GLY A 173 0.39 4.00 16.61
CA GLY A 173 0.99 4.16 15.30
C GLY A 173 2.52 4.07 15.30
N GLY A 174 3.16 3.81 16.44
CA GLY A 174 4.61 3.52 16.53
C GLY A 174 4.98 2.22 15.83
N ASP A 175 4.16 1.19 16.02
CA ASP A 175 4.34 -0.10 15.37
C ASP A 175 3.33 -0.24 14.23
N LEU A 176 3.84 -0.53 13.04
CA LEU A 176 3.08 -0.58 11.80
C LEU A 176 3.36 -1.89 11.08
N TYR A 177 2.44 -2.30 10.22
CA TYR A 177 2.62 -3.46 9.37
C TYR A 177 2.09 -3.22 7.97
N ALA A 178 2.63 -3.95 6.99
CA ALA A 178 2.11 -4.03 5.64
C ALA A 178 1.62 -5.46 5.37
N VAL A 179 0.47 -5.58 4.70
CA VAL A 179 -0.02 -6.87 4.22
C VAL A 179 0.88 -7.36 3.07
N ILE A 180 1.43 -8.57 3.19
CA ILE A 180 2.35 -9.16 2.20
C ILE A 180 1.87 -10.50 1.63
N GLY A 181 0.65 -10.91 1.95
CA GLY A 181 0.04 -12.13 1.44
C GLY A 181 -1.40 -11.93 0.99
N HIS A 182 -2.16 -13.03 1.00
CA HIS A 182 -3.60 -13.00 0.81
C HIS A 182 -4.23 -12.03 1.82
N ALA A 183 -5.18 -11.21 1.34
CA ALA A 183 -5.81 -10.18 2.14
C ALA A 183 -6.42 -10.76 3.44
N PRO A 184 -5.91 -10.41 4.64
CA PRO A 184 -6.48 -10.87 5.89
C PRO A 184 -7.70 -10.03 6.26
N ARG A 185 -8.77 -10.15 5.46
CA ARG A 185 -9.99 -9.35 5.59
C ARG A 185 -10.75 -9.55 6.92
N HIS A 186 -10.36 -10.53 7.74
CA HIS A 186 -10.84 -10.66 9.11
C HIS A 186 -10.33 -9.54 10.04
N LEU A 187 -9.29 -8.80 9.65
CA LEU A 187 -8.82 -7.60 10.35
C LEU A 187 -9.64 -6.35 10.03
N ASP A 188 -10.44 -6.37 8.97
CA ASP A 188 -11.33 -5.26 8.62
C ASP A 188 -12.18 -4.88 9.84
N ARG A 189 -12.29 -3.58 10.10
CA ARG A 189 -13.04 -2.99 11.22
C ARG A 189 -12.54 -3.38 12.63
N ASN A 190 -11.40 -4.09 12.72
CA ASN A 190 -10.77 -4.46 13.99
C ASN A 190 -9.43 -3.76 14.21
N ILE A 191 -8.76 -3.35 13.12
CA ILE A 191 -7.47 -2.66 13.13
C ILE A 191 -7.52 -1.47 12.16
N ALA A 192 -6.88 -0.37 12.53
CA ALA A 192 -6.81 0.83 11.70
C ALA A 192 -5.85 0.63 10.52
N ILE A 193 -6.30 0.97 9.31
CA ILE A 193 -5.46 1.11 8.12
C ILE A 193 -5.05 2.57 7.96
N VAL A 194 -3.76 2.84 8.04
CA VAL A 194 -3.19 4.20 8.01
C VAL A 194 -2.55 4.56 6.69
N GLY A 195 -2.46 3.62 5.75
CA GLY A 195 -1.88 3.92 4.45
C GLY A 195 -1.80 2.74 3.50
N ARG A 196 -1.02 2.94 2.44
CA ARG A 196 -0.77 1.97 1.38
C ARG A 196 0.63 2.16 0.82
N VAL A 197 1.36 1.08 0.62
CA VAL A 197 2.62 1.08 -0.12
C VAL A 197 2.35 1.39 -1.60
N LEU A 198 3.04 2.41 -2.14
CA LEU A 198 3.02 2.79 -3.55
C LEU A 198 4.18 2.17 -4.32
N GLU A 199 5.32 2.00 -3.67
CA GLU A 199 6.55 1.47 -4.25
C GLU A 199 7.41 0.79 -3.17
N GLY A 200 8.15 -0.25 -3.55
CA GLY A 200 9.09 -0.95 -2.68
C GLY A 200 8.46 -2.06 -1.84
N ILE A 201 7.26 -2.52 -2.19
CA ILE A 201 6.59 -3.62 -1.47
C ILE A 201 7.39 -4.93 -1.54
N GLU A 202 8.16 -5.13 -2.60
CA GLU A 202 9.08 -6.25 -2.77
C GLU A 202 10.18 -6.25 -1.70
N HIS A 203 10.61 -5.09 -1.23
CA HIS A 203 11.61 -4.98 -0.16
C HIS A 203 11.09 -5.43 1.21
N LEU A 204 9.76 -5.52 1.34
CA LEU A 204 9.07 -5.99 2.54
C LEU A 204 8.58 -7.44 2.39
N SER A 205 7.93 -7.74 1.27
CA SER A 205 7.28 -9.04 1.03
C SER A 205 8.25 -10.17 0.71
N SER A 206 9.46 -9.86 0.24
CA SER A 206 10.48 -10.88 -0.06
C SER A 206 11.36 -11.25 1.14
N LEU A 207 11.15 -10.64 2.31
CA LEU A 207 12.01 -10.87 3.48
C LEU A 207 11.90 -12.31 4.00
N PRO A 208 12.99 -12.88 4.55
CA PRO A 208 12.92 -14.17 5.23
C PRO A 208 11.86 -14.15 6.33
N ARG A 209 11.14 -15.26 6.51
CA ARG A 209 10.02 -15.35 7.45
C ARG A 209 10.58 -15.49 8.85
N GLY A 210 9.92 -14.88 9.83
CA GLY A 210 10.25 -15.13 11.23
C GLY A 210 9.82 -16.54 11.62
N THR A 211 10.63 -17.19 12.44
CA THR A 211 10.45 -18.59 12.83
C THR A 211 10.05 -18.76 14.29
N GLU A 212 9.95 -17.67 15.05
CA GLU A 212 9.63 -17.72 16.47
C GLU A 212 8.13 -17.80 16.73
N GLY A 213 7.73 -18.76 17.57
CA GLY A 213 6.38 -18.88 18.14
C GLY A 213 5.25 -19.13 17.15
N GLY A 214 5.55 -19.37 15.86
CA GLY A 214 4.53 -19.43 14.81
C GLY A 214 3.84 -18.09 14.51
N LEU A 215 4.29 -16.99 15.13
CA LEU A 215 3.71 -15.66 14.98
C LEU A 215 4.51 -14.78 14.01
N GLY A 216 5.57 -15.33 13.39
CA GLY A 216 6.40 -14.63 12.42
C GLY A 216 7.43 -13.69 13.03
N LEU A 217 7.68 -13.75 14.34
CA LEU A 217 8.74 -12.98 14.99
C LEU A 217 10.12 -13.50 14.56
N TYR A 218 11.08 -12.59 14.40
CA TYR A 218 12.48 -12.97 14.26
C TYR A 218 13.06 -13.37 15.61
N LYS A 219 13.51 -14.62 15.69
CA LYS A 219 14.11 -15.19 16.90
C LYS A 219 15.38 -14.45 17.32
N GLU A 220 16.27 -14.18 16.37
CA GLU A 220 17.55 -13.55 16.63
C GLU A 220 17.55 -12.09 16.16
N ALA A 221 18.14 -11.20 16.95
CA ALA A 221 18.23 -9.77 16.61
C ALA A 221 18.95 -9.52 15.27
N SER A 222 19.90 -10.40 14.90
CA SER A 222 20.64 -10.34 13.63
C SER A 222 19.79 -10.63 12.38
N GLN A 223 18.60 -11.20 12.54
CA GLN A 223 17.65 -11.43 11.45
C GLN A 223 16.82 -10.18 11.14
N ARG A 224 16.69 -9.27 12.11
CA ARG A 224 15.92 -8.04 11.97
C ARG A 224 16.54 -7.14 10.90
N VAL A 225 15.70 -6.44 10.14
CA VAL A 225 16.16 -5.53 9.08
C VAL A 225 16.19 -4.11 9.64
N PRO A 226 17.37 -3.45 9.71
CA PRO A 226 17.46 -2.10 10.23
C PRO A 226 16.75 -1.08 9.34
N ILE A 227 16.05 -0.15 10.00
CA ILE A 227 15.49 1.05 9.40
C ILE A 227 16.53 2.17 9.56
N VAL A 228 17.03 2.65 8.43
CA VAL A 228 17.96 3.79 8.40
C VAL A 228 17.21 5.07 8.74
N SER A 229 16.05 5.27 8.12
CA SER A 229 15.21 6.43 8.38
C SER A 229 13.76 6.22 7.97
N VAL A 230 12.85 6.94 8.64
CA VAL A 230 11.49 7.17 8.15
C VAL A 230 11.21 8.68 8.17
N ARG A 231 10.81 9.23 7.03
CA ARG A 231 10.58 10.68 6.84
C ARG A 231 9.28 10.94 6.10
N LEU A 232 8.64 12.07 6.35
CA LEU A 232 7.69 12.61 5.39
C LEU A 232 8.46 13.08 4.15
N ALA A 233 7.90 12.88 2.96
CA ALA A 233 8.54 13.34 1.73
C ALA A 233 8.66 14.87 1.72
N SER A 234 7.73 15.59 2.38
CA SER A 234 7.81 17.04 2.61
C SER A 234 9.06 17.48 3.36
N ASP A 235 9.64 16.60 4.18
CA ASP A 235 10.81 16.91 5.03
C ASP A 235 12.13 16.56 4.33
N LEU A 236 12.07 15.92 3.16
CA LEU A 236 13.24 15.62 2.35
C LEU A 236 13.64 16.83 1.48
N PRO A 237 14.94 16.99 1.17
CA PRO A 237 15.39 17.91 0.14
C PRO A 237 14.62 17.69 -1.16
N GLU A 238 14.30 18.77 -1.87
CA GLU A 238 13.47 18.72 -3.09
C GLU A 238 14.01 17.74 -4.13
N ALA A 239 15.34 17.68 -4.31
CA ALA A 239 16.00 16.77 -5.24
C ALA A 239 15.88 15.27 -4.88
N GLU A 240 15.58 14.94 -3.63
CA GLU A 240 15.47 13.56 -3.13
C GLU A 240 14.01 13.12 -2.90
N ARG A 241 13.08 14.08 -3.00
CA ARG A 241 11.66 13.89 -2.75
C ARG A 241 11.03 13.04 -3.86
N PRO A 242 10.50 11.86 -3.53
CA PRO A 242 9.75 11.09 -4.49
C PRO A 242 8.41 11.78 -4.76
N ARG A 243 8.02 11.84 -6.03
CA ARG A 243 6.72 12.36 -6.46
C ARG A 243 5.91 11.22 -7.07
N PHE A 244 4.64 11.14 -6.68
CA PHE A 244 3.73 10.11 -7.14
C PHE A 244 2.38 10.73 -7.51
N GLU A 245 1.69 10.07 -8.42
CA GLU A 245 0.33 10.40 -8.80
C GLU A 245 -0.57 9.18 -8.58
N TYR A 246 -1.80 9.42 -8.10
CA TYR A 246 -2.86 8.42 -8.14
C TYR A 246 -3.73 8.62 -9.38
N ARG A 247 -4.33 7.54 -9.87
CA ARG A 247 -5.35 7.64 -10.91
C ARG A 247 -6.69 8.02 -10.30
N ALA A 248 -7.26 9.16 -10.66
CA ALA A 248 -8.60 9.59 -10.29
C ALA A 248 -9.65 8.54 -10.69
N ALA A 249 -10.56 8.25 -9.78
CA ALA A 249 -11.52 7.15 -9.90
C ALA A 249 -12.96 7.59 -10.19
N ASP A 250 -13.20 8.90 -10.29
CA ASP A 250 -14.48 9.56 -10.52
C ASP A 250 -14.74 9.85 -12.01
N ASN A 251 -14.30 8.95 -12.90
CA ASN A 251 -14.47 9.10 -14.35
C ASN A 251 -14.76 7.78 -15.06
N ALA A 252 -15.33 7.88 -16.26
CA ALA A 252 -15.75 6.73 -17.07
C ALA A 252 -14.59 5.79 -17.46
N ARG A 253 -13.36 6.32 -17.61
CA ARG A 253 -12.18 5.51 -17.96
C ARG A 253 -11.77 4.62 -16.80
N PHE A 254 -11.83 5.13 -15.57
CA PHE A 254 -11.60 4.32 -14.37
C PHE A 254 -12.67 3.25 -14.19
N ALA A 255 -13.95 3.59 -14.42
CA ALA A 255 -15.02 2.60 -14.40
C ALA A 255 -14.83 1.49 -15.47
N ALA A 256 -14.37 1.85 -16.67
CA ALA A 256 -14.00 0.87 -17.71
C ALA A 256 -12.78 0.03 -17.29
N TRP A 257 -11.81 0.63 -16.61
CA TRP A 257 -10.67 -0.09 -16.04
C TRP A 257 -11.13 -1.13 -15.00
N VAL A 258 -11.99 -0.77 -14.04
CA VAL A 258 -12.55 -1.73 -13.06
C VAL A 258 -13.23 -2.90 -13.77
N LYS A 259 -14.10 -2.63 -14.76
CA LYS A 259 -14.75 -3.69 -15.55
C LYS A 259 -13.75 -4.63 -16.22
N SER A 260 -12.66 -4.09 -16.78
CA SER A 260 -11.60 -4.89 -17.41
C SER A 260 -10.80 -5.73 -16.40
N ARG A 261 -10.78 -5.34 -15.12
CA ARG A 261 -10.15 -6.11 -14.03
C ARG A 261 -11.06 -7.23 -13.54
N GLU A 262 -12.37 -6.97 -13.48
CA GLU A 262 -13.39 -7.97 -13.16
C GLU A 262 -13.53 -9.03 -14.25
N ASN A 263 -13.42 -8.61 -15.50
CA ASN A 263 -13.56 -9.47 -16.66
C ASN A 263 -12.44 -9.15 -17.66
N ARG A 264 -11.33 -9.86 -17.53
CA ARG A 264 -10.23 -9.74 -18.49
C ARG A 264 -10.64 -10.38 -19.82
N GLU A 265 -10.17 -9.80 -20.92
CA GLU A 265 -10.61 -10.15 -22.27
C GLU A 265 -9.63 -11.10 -22.98
N PRO A 266 -10.08 -11.79 -24.06
CA PRO A 266 -9.23 -12.59 -24.94
C PRO A 266 -8.06 -11.79 -25.56
N PRO A 267 -7.01 -12.46 -26.10
CA PRO A 267 -6.92 -13.91 -26.33
C PRO A 267 -6.42 -14.73 -25.12
N PHE A 268 -5.84 -14.09 -24.10
CA PHE A 268 -5.31 -14.84 -22.97
C PHE A 268 -6.43 -15.33 -22.03
N PHE A 269 -7.46 -14.51 -21.81
CA PHE A 269 -8.58 -14.82 -20.92
C PHE A 269 -9.83 -15.11 -21.75
N GLU A 270 -10.02 -16.36 -22.16
CA GLU A 270 -11.19 -16.78 -22.96
C GLU A 270 -12.49 -16.81 -22.14
N LEU A 271 -12.41 -17.12 -20.85
CA LEU A 271 -13.56 -17.18 -19.93
C LEU A 271 -13.50 -16.03 -18.93
N PRO A 272 -14.48 -15.08 -18.94
CA PRO A 272 -14.55 -14.02 -17.95
C PRO A 272 -14.90 -14.58 -16.56
N ALA A 273 -14.29 -14.00 -15.52
CA ALA A 273 -14.49 -14.43 -14.13
C ALA A 273 -15.87 -14.05 -13.55
N GLY A 274 -16.54 -13.04 -14.13
CA GLY A 274 -17.84 -12.55 -13.67
C GLY A 274 -17.78 -11.59 -12.47
N GLY A 275 -16.59 -11.15 -12.07
CA GLY A 275 -16.35 -10.27 -10.93
C GLY A 275 -14.90 -10.32 -10.43
N ALA A 276 -14.59 -9.53 -9.42
CA ALA A 276 -13.32 -9.60 -8.70
C ALA A 276 -13.54 -9.27 -7.20
N ASP A 277 -12.62 -9.71 -6.35
CA ASP A 277 -12.47 -9.16 -4.99
C ASP A 277 -11.85 -7.75 -5.10
N ILE A 278 -12.26 -6.81 -4.23
CA ILE A 278 -11.71 -5.44 -4.20
C ILE A 278 -10.18 -5.42 -4.08
N CYS A 279 -9.60 -6.38 -3.35
CA CYS A 279 -8.16 -6.51 -3.17
C CYS A 279 -7.42 -7.01 -4.42
N ASN A 280 -8.13 -7.52 -5.43
CA ASN A 280 -7.59 -7.83 -6.76
C ASN A 280 -7.73 -6.66 -7.76
N VAL A 281 -8.35 -5.55 -7.33
CA VAL A 281 -8.60 -4.34 -8.12
C VAL A 281 -7.99 -3.12 -7.41
N MET A 282 -6.72 -3.22 -6.99
CA MET A 282 -6.03 -2.10 -6.36
C MET A 282 -5.78 -0.95 -7.36
N PRO A 283 -6.19 0.31 -7.05
CA PRO A 283 -6.11 1.41 -8.01
C PRO A 283 -4.68 1.73 -8.47
N PRO A 284 -4.46 2.09 -9.75
CA PRO A 284 -3.13 2.40 -10.26
C PRO A 284 -2.53 3.64 -9.60
N VAL A 285 -1.22 3.58 -9.37
CA VAL A 285 -0.37 4.70 -8.96
C VAL A 285 0.88 4.70 -9.84
N ARG A 286 1.52 5.84 -10.01
CA ARG A 286 2.78 5.94 -10.76
C ARG A 286 3.70 7.00 -10.17
N ARG A 287 5.00 6.89 -10.43
CA ARG A 287 5.91 8.03 -10.23
C ARG A 287 5.47 9.17 -11.13
N ALA A 288 5.47 10.39 -10.59
CA ALA A 288 5.25 11.58 -11.39
C ALA A 288 6.44 11.77 -12.37
N PRO A 289 6.19 12.34 -13.56
CA PRO A 289 7.25 12.65 -14.52
C PRO A 289 8.24 13.71 -14.00
#